data_AF-A0A345EIF0-F1
#
_entry.id   AF-A0A345EIF0-F1
#
_cell.length_a   1.000
_cell.length_b   1.000
_cell.length_c   1.000
_cell.angle_alpha   90.00
_cell.angle_beta   90.00
_cell.angle_gamma   90.00
#
_symmetry.space_group_name_H-M   'P 1'
#
loop_
_entity.id
_entity.type
_entity.pdbx_description
1 polymer ?
#
loop_
_entity_poly.entity_id
_entity_poly.type
_entity_poly.pdbx_seq_one_letter_code
_entity_poly.pdbx_strand_id
1 'polypeptide(L)'
;MTRLPNRFQEEFDEKGDTFFEIAEFLYTNHGHQYTLDDLTENVGVTKAQVSNLVNDMADGEEEWINKTEGQMTIIWNTETYNPASTETTHAVRGFYRDLWLLLKAHQSTAPGTYVILGFFLFATSVVMASFYIGFSLSAQNSGIPPGTYVVLTVGSLITGVFATAMSWIQAYTNSVIWPRLPSDIFENDD
;
A
#
# COMPACT_ATOMS: atom_id res chain seq x y z
N MET A 1 -12.74 14.90 -7.68
CA MET A 1 -12.11 15.97 -6.91
C MET A 1 -10.86 15.39 -6.31
N THR A 2 -9.76 15.64 -6.99
CA THR A 2 -8.44 15.19 -6.56
C THR A 2 -8.06 16.05 -5.36
N ARG A 3 -7.81 15.43 -4.20
CA ARG A 3 -7.51 16.20 -2.99
C ARG A 3 -6.06 16.65 -3.05
N LEU A 4 -5.85 17.94 -3.32
CA LEU A 4 -4.56 18.60 -3.10
C LEU A 4 -4.05 18.33 -1.68
N PRO A 5 -2.73 18.32 -1.44
CA PRO A 5 -2.17 18.11 -0.11
C PRO A 5 -2.76 19.11 0.91
N ASN A 6 -3.14 18.63 2.09
CA ASN A 6 -3.74 19.50 3.12
C ASN A 6 -2.86 20.69 3.48
N ARG A 7 -1.54 20.51 3.49
CA ARG A 7 -0.58 21.61 3.73
C ARG A 7 -0.63 22.70 2.67
N PHE A 8 -0.80 22.32 1.40
CA PHE A 8 -0.99 23.29 0.32
C PHE A 8 -2.28 24.08 0.50
N GLN A 9 -3.36 23.41 0.91
CA GLN A 9 -4.63 24.08 1.21
C GLN A 9 -4.55 24.98 2.44
N GLU A 10 -3.79 24.59 3.47
CA GLU A 10 -3.57 25.38 4.69
C GLU A 10 -2.69 26.60 4.41
N GLU A 11 -1.67 26.50 3.55
CA GLU A 11 -0.78 27.61 3.20
C GLU A 11 -1.46 28.67 2.33
N PHE A 12 -2.35 28.24 1.44
CA PHE A 12 -3.00 29.11 0.46
C PHE A 12 -4.50 29.23 0.67
N ASP A 13 -5.00 29.02 1.90
CA ASP A 13 -6.44 29.05 2.22
C ASP A 13 -7.11 30.40 1.87
N GLU A 14 -6.35 31.49 1.89
CA GLU A 14 -6.78 32.84 1.50
C GLU A 14 -6.82 33.06 -0.03
N LYS A 15 -6.34 32.11 -0.85
CA LYS A 15 -6.33 32.24 -2.31
C LYS A 15 -7.67 31.84 -2.94
N GLY A 16 -8.01 32.47 -4.07
CA GLY A 16 -9.28 32.24 -4.76
C GLY A 16 -9.32 30.93 -5.56
N ASP A 17 -10.53 30.50 -5.94
CA ASP A 17 -10.79 29.20 -6.61
C ASP A 17 -9.89 28.93 -7.83
N THR A 18 -9.61 29.95 -8.66
CA THR A 18 -8.73 29.85 -9.83
C THR A 18 -7.31 29.41 -9.48
N PHE A 19 -6.79 29.79 -8.31
CA PHE A 19 -5.48 29.36 -7.83
C PHE A 19 -5.48 27.85 -7.58
N PHE A 20 -6.50 27.36 -6.88
CA PHE A 20 -6.67 25.94 -6.60
C PHE A 20 -6.96 25.11 -7.85
N GLU A 21 -7.63 25.69 -8.85
CA GLU A 21 -7.86 25.03 -10.14
C GLU A 21 -6.55 24.82 -10.92
N ILE A 22 -5.66 25.83 -10.96
CA ILE A 22 -4.33 25.68 -11.55
C ILE A 22 -3.52 24.62 -10.78
N ALA A 23 -3.57 24.65 -9.45
CA ALA A 23 -2.88 23.68 -8.61
C ALA A 23 -3.41 22.25 -8.82
N GLU A 24 -4.72 22.05 -8.85
CA GLU A 24 -5.35 20.73 -9.10
C GLU A 24 -5.00 20.23 -10.51
N PHE A 25 -4.97 21.13 -11.50
CA PHE A 25 -4.56 20.81 -12.87
C PHE A 25 -3.11 20.33 -12.93
N LEU A 26 -2.18 21.04 -12.29
CA LEU A 26 -0.76 20.65 -12.23
C LEU A 26 -0.55 19.37 -11.41
N TYR A 27 -1.26 19.21 -10.30
CA TYR A 27 -1.20 18.04 -9.42
C TYR A 27 -1.75 16.79 -10.11
N THR A 28 -2.85 16.91 -10.85
CA THR A 28 -3.46 15.78 -11.56
C THR A 28 -2.62 15.36 -12.77
N ASN A 29 -1.99 16.32 -13.45
CA ASN A 29 -1.13 16.07 -14.61
C ASN A 29 0.36 16.11 -14.25
N HIS A 30 0.69 15.68 -13.04
CA HIS A 30 2.04 15.62 -12.52
C HIS A 30 2.95 14.82 -13.47
N GLY A 31 4.05 15.44 -13.92
CA GLY A 31 4.97 14.87 -14.91
C GLY A 31 4.86 15.46 -16.31
N HIS A 32 3.87 16.31 -16.58
CA HIS A 32 3.82 17.14 -17.79
C HIS A 32 4.37 18.54 -17.52
N GLN A 33 5.08 19.09 -18.51
CA GLN A 33 5.58 20.46 -18.47
C GLN A 33 4.59 21.38 -19.16
N TYR A 34 4.11 22.39 -18.45
CA TYR A 34 3.15 23.35 -18.98
C TYR A 34 3.78 24.72 -19.14
N THR A 35 3.48 25.39 -20.24
CA THR A 35 3.78 26.81 -20.41
C THR A 35 2.66 27.65 -19.83
N LEU A 36 2.91 28.96 -19.67
CA LEU A 36 1.87 29.91 -19.28
C LEU A 36 0.69 29.95 -20.28
N ASP A 37 0.96 29.70 -21.57
CA ASP A 37 -0.08 29.69 -22.60
C ASP A 37 -0.98 28.45 -22.44
N ASP A 38 -0.40 27.29 -22.14
CA ASP A 38 -1.16 26.06 -21.87
C ASP A 38 -2.07 26.24 -20.63
N LEU A 39 -1.55 26.83 -19.56
CA LEU A 39 -2.35 27.08 -18.35
C LEU A 39 -3.47 28.11 -18.58
N THR A 40 -3.21 29.13 -19.41
CA THR A 40 -4.20 30.13 -19.82
C THR A 40 -5.35 29.49 -20.60
N GLU A 41 -5.03 28.56 -21.52
CA GLU A 41 -6.03 27.85 -22.32
C GLU A 41 -6.89 26.90 -21.48
N ASN A 42 -6.31 26.26 -20.46
CA ASN A 42 -7.01 25.29 -19.62
C ASN A 42 -7.87 25.92 -18.51
N VAL A 43 -7.50 27.10 -18.00
CA VAL A 43 -8.18 27.75 -16.85
C VAL A 43 -8.96 29.01 -17.27
N GLY A 44 -8.82 29.46 -18.52
CA GLY A 44 -9.64 30.55 -19.09
C GLY A 44 -9.37 31.94 -18.51
N VAL A 45 -8.21 32.15 -17.88
CA VAL A 45 -7.78 33.43 -17.28
C VAL A 45 -6.62 34.06 -18.06
N THR A 46 -6.37 35.36 -17.85
CA THR A 46 -5.31 36.05 -18.61
C THR A 46 -3.91 35.54 -18.24
N LYS A 47 -2.98 35.55 -19.21
CA LYS A 47 -1.57 35.15 -19.00
C LYS A 47 -0.89 35.89 -17.83
N ALA A 48 -1.23 37.17 -17.61
CA ALA A 48 -0.73 37.95 -16.50
C ALA A 48 -1.26 37.44 -15.14
N GLN A 49 -2.54 37.06 -15.08
CA GLN A 49 -3.12 36.46 -13.87
C GLN A 49 -2.51 35.09 -13.60
N VAL A 50 -2.39 34.22 -14.61
CA VAL A 50 -1.71 32.91 -14.47
C VAL A 50 -0.29 33.10 -13.97
N SER A 51 0.47 34.02 -14.56
CA SER A 51 1.85 34.29 -14.14
C SER A 51 1.93 34.71 -12.68
N ASN A 52 1.01 35.57 -12.21
CA ASN A 52 0.98 35.98 -10.80
C ASN A 52 0.66 34.79 -9.88
N LEU A 53 -0.37 34.00 -10.20
CA LEU A 53 -0.77 32.86 -9.37
C LEU A 53 0.31 31.76 -9.31
N VAL A 54 1.01 31.54 -10.42
CA VAL A 54 2.16 30.61 -10.49
C VAL A 54 3.39 31.20 -9.80
N ASN A 55 3.57 32.52 -9.77
CA ASN A 55 4.62 33.13 -8.93
C ASN A 55 4.30 32.93 -7.46
N ASP A 56 3.06 33.19 -7.03
CA ASP A 56 2.62 32.95 -5.66
C ASP A 56 2.84 31.48 -5.22
N MET A 57 2.61 30.49 -6.10
CA MET A 57 2.89 29.07 -5.80
C MET A 57 4.38 28.74 -5.74
N ALA A 58 5.22 29.43 -6.52
CA ALA A 58 6.67 29.22 -6.52
C ALA A 58 7.36 29.93 -5.35
N ASP A 59 6.80 31.06 -4.92
CA ASP A 59 7.30 31.90 -3.83
C ASP A 59 6.71 31.49 -2.45
N GLY A 60 5.98 30.37 -2.41
CA GLY A 60 5.45 29.78 -1.18
C GLY A 60 6.54 29.35 -0.20
N GLU A 61 6.13 29.03 1.03
CA GLU A 61 7.05 28.53 2.06
C GLU A 61 7.65 27.17 1.66
N GLU A 62 6.87 26.36 0.96
CA GLU A 62 7.27 25.07 0.40
C GLU A 62 7.40 25.17 -1.14
N GLU A 63 8.37 24.44 -1.72
CA GLU A 63 8.62 24.45 -3.17
C GLU A 63 7.61 23.56 -3.90
N TRP A 64 6.37 24.04 -4.04
CA TRP A 64 5.25 23.29 -4.59
C TRP A 64 5.37 23.01 -6.09
N ILE A 65 6.02 23.92 -6.83
CA ILE A 65 6.20 23.83 -8.28
C ILE A 65 7.65 24.12 -8.67
N ASN A 66 8.12 23.43 -9.71
CA ASN A 66 9.43 23.67 -10.30
C ASN A 66 9.28 24.56 -11.53
N LYS A 67 10.03 25.66 -11.57
CA LYS A 67 10.16 26.55 -12.74
C LYS A 67 11.53 26.37 -13.38
N THR A 68 11.55 26.12 -14.68
CA THR A 68 12.81 26.13 -15.44
C THR A 68 12.95 27.49 -16.16
N GLU A 69 14.09 28.16 -15.99
CA GLU A 69 14.29 29.53 -16.51
C GLU A 69 14.48 29.61 -18.03
N GLY A 70 14.85 28.51 -18.70
CA GLY A 70 15.19 28.50 -20.13
C GLY A 70 13.97 28.53 -21.08
N GLN A 71 13.02 27.64 -20.87
CA GLN A 71 11.65 27.74 -21.37
C GLN A 71 10.81 27.79 -20.10
N MET A 72 10.00 28.84 -19.91
CA MET A 72 9.20 29.04 -18.70
C MET A 72 8.13 27.93 -18.58
N THR A 73 8.59 26.75 -18.18
CA THR A 73 7.82 25.54 -18.01
C THR A 73 7.59 25.32 -16.53
N ILE A 74 6.36 25.00 -16.21
CA ILE A 74 5.82 24.87 -14.86
C ILE A 74 5.44 23.41 -14.68
N ILE A 75 5.96 22.80 -13.62
CA ILE A 75 5.73 21.38 -13.29
C ILE A 75 5.42 21.29 -11.80
N TRP A 76 4.48 20.44 -11.41
CA TRP A 76 4.28 20.09 -10.01
C TRP A 76 5.55 19.42 -9.43
N ASN A 77 5.97 19.81 -8.23
CA ASN A 77 7.14 19.21 -7.58
C ASN A 77 6.82 17.81 -7.05
N THR A 78 6.95 16.81 -7.93
CA THR A 78 6.73 15.39 -7.60
C THR A 78 7.85 14.76 -6.77
N GLU A 79 9.01 15.41 -6.65
CA GLU A 79 10.11 14.90 -5.83
C GLU A 79 9.77 15.04 -4.35
N THR A 80 9.24 16.21 -3.97
CA THR A 80 8.83 16.50 -2.59
C THR A 80 7.38 16.12 -2.33
N TYR A 81 6.47 16.36 -3.29
CA TYR A 81 5.02 16.20 -3.11
C TYR A 81 4.42 15.25 -4.14
N ASN A 82 4.92 14.02 -4.18
CA ASN A 82 4.48 13.00 -5.12
C ASN A 82 2.98 12.66 -4.97
N PRO A 83 2.13 12.92 -5.99
CA PRO A 83 0.71 12.56 -5.95
C PRO A 83 0.51 11.04 -5.84
N ALA A 84 1.39 10.26 -6.47
CA ALA A 84 1.35 8.81 -6.40
C ALA A 84 1.67 8.29 -4.99
N SER A 85 2.50 8.98 -4.19
CA SER A 85 2.84 8.56 -2.82
C SER A 85 1.68 8.82 -1.86
N THR A 86 0.87 9.86 -2.08
CA THR A 86 -0.31 10.14 -1.27
C THR A 86 -1.42 9.11 -1.54
N GLU A 87 -1.61 8.64 -2.77
CA GLU A 87 -2.55 7.56 -3.08
C GLU A 87 -2.06 6.16 -2.68
N THR A 88 -0.79 5.80 -2.97
CA THR A 88 -0.25 4.48 -2.57
C THR A 88 -0.10 4.35 -1.07
N THR A 89 0.28 5.40 -0.34
CA THR A 89 0.38 5.33 1.14
C THR A 89 -0.99 5.13 1.77
N HIS A 90 -2.05 5.77 1.25
CA HIS A 90 -3.41 5.54 1.75
C HIS A 90 -3.93 4.13 1.41
N ALA A 91 -3.68 3.63 0.20
CA ALA A 91 -4.08 2.28 -0.21
C ALA A 91 -3.34 1.20 0.59
N VAL A 92 -2.02 1.33 0.75
CA VAL A 92 -1.19 0.40 1.53
C VAL A 92 -1.55 0.46 3.01
N ARG A 93 -1.75 1.65 3.58
CA ARG A 93 -2.17 1.80 4.98
C ARG A 93 -3.57 1.22 5.23
N GLY A 94 -4.49 1.39 4.29
CA GLY A 94 -5.82 0.77 4.32
C GLY A 94 -5.71 -0.75 4.31
N PHE A 95 -4.93 -1.30 3.38
CA PHE A 95 -4.67 -2.74 3.30
C PHE A 95 -4.06 -3.30 4.59
N TYR A 96 -3.03 -2.65 5.15
CA TYR A 96 -2.42 -3.08 6.42
C TYR A 96 -3.39 -3.04 7.59
N ARG A 97 -4.21 -1.98 7.69
CA ARG A 97 -5.23 -1.86 8.74
C ARG A 97 -6.26 -2.98 8.62
N ASP A 98 -6.75 -3.24 7.42
CA ASP A 98 -7.80 -4.22 7.17
C ASP A 98 -7.26 -5.65 7.37
N LEU A 99 -6.02 -5.92 6.92
CA LEU A 99 -5.30 -7.16 7.20
C LEU A 99 -5.09 -7.36 8.72
N TRP A 100 -4.72 -6.31 9.44
CA TRP A 100 -4.53 -6.36 10.89
C TRP A 100 -5.83 -6.62 11.65
N LEU A 101 -6.95 -6.01 11.21
CA LEU A 101 -8.27 -6.26 11.77
C LEU A 101 -8.71 -7.72 11.53
N LEU A 102 -8.46 -8.26 10.33
CA LEU A 102 -8.72 -9.67 10.01
C LEU A 102 -7.88 -10.62 10.87
N LEU A 103 -6.58 -10.35 11.00
CA LEU A 103 -5.68 -11.08 11.88
C LEU A 103 -6.18 -11.08 13.32
N LYS A 104 -6.54 -9.91 13.86
CA LYS A 104 -7.04 -9.77 15.23
C LYS A 104 -8.38 -10.50 15.44
N ALA A 105 -9.26 -10.48 14.44
CA ALA A 105 -10.54 -11.17 14.48
C ALA A 105 -10.39 -12.70 14.39
N HIS A 106 -9.37 -13.21 13.69
CA HIS A 106 -9.14 -14.66 13.56
C HIS A 106 -8.22 -15.22 14.65
N GLN A 107 -7.32 -14.43 15.22
CA GLN A 107 -6.44 -14.85 16.32
C GLN A 107 -7.21 -15.21 17.61
N SER A 108 -8.37 -14.59 17.86
CA SER A 108 -9.23 -14.92 19.00
C SER A 108 -9.95 -16.27 18.89
N THR A 109 -9.79 -16.96 17.74
CA THR A 109 -10.41 -18.26 17.50
C THR A 109 -9.33 -19.31 17.19
N ALA A 110 -9.50 -20.52 17.74
CA ALA A 110 -8.54 -21.59 17.49
C ALA A 110 -8.43 -21.98 16.00
N PRO A 111 -9.53 -22.07 15.21
CA PRO A 111 -9.45 -22.27 13.76
C PRO A 111 -8.71 -21.15 13.03
N GLY A 112 -8.91 -19.88 13.42
CA GLY A 112 -8.26 -18.74 12.78
C GLY A 112 -6.75 -18.72 13.00
N THR A 113 -6.26 -19.18 14.15
CA THR A 113 -4.82 -19.35 14.41
C THR A 113 -4.17 -20.33 13.42
N TYR A 114 -4.83 -21.45 13.12
CA TYR A 114 -4.33 -22.43 12.15
C TYR A 114 -4.27 -21.88 10.72
N VAL A 115 -5.26 -21.06 10.31
CA VAL A 115 -5.24 -20.38 9.01
C VAL A 115 -4.08 -19.39 8.92
N ILE A 116 -3.86 -18.59 9.97
CA ILE A 116 -2.78 -17.61 10.05
C ILE A 116 -1.40 -18.31 9.97
N LEU A 117 -1.23 -19.40 10.71
CA LEU A 117 0.00 -20.18 10.73
C LEU A 117 0.27 -20.82 9.36
N GLY A 118 -0.78 -21.36 8.73
CA GLY A 118 -0.69 -21.88 7.36
C GLY A 118 -0.31 -20.81 6.32
N PHE A 119 -0.87 -19.60 6.44
CA PHE A 119 -0.53 -18.46 5.59
C PHE A 119 0.94 -18.05 5.73
N PHE A 120 1.48 -17.98 6.95
CA PHE A 120 2.90 -17.66 7.15
C PHE A 120 3.82 -18.73 6.58
N LEU A 121 3.45 -20.01 6.71
CA LEU A 121 4.23 -21.11 6.12
C LEU A 121 4.19 -21.09 4.59
N PHE A 122 3.05 -20.72 4.00
CA PHE A 122 2.94 -20.50 2.56
C PHE A 122 3.81 -19.33 2.08
N ALA A 123 3.73 -18.17 2.76
CA ALA A 123 4.57 -17.02 2.44
C ALA A 123 6.07 -17.36 2.56
N THR A 124 6.45 -18.10 3.60
CA THR A 124 7.82 -18.60 3.79
C THR A 124 8.26 -19.48 2.61
N SER A 125 7.38 -20.36 2.12
CA SER A 125 7.65 -21.21 0.95
C SER A 125 7.92 -20.38 -0.31
N VAL A 126 7.12 -19.35 -0.58
CA VAL A 126 7.31 -18.44 -1.72
C VAL A 126 8.65 -17.71 -1.66
N VAL A 127 9.03 -17.23 -0.47
CA VAL A 127 10.32 -16.57 -0.25
C VAL A 127 11.47 -17.54 -0.50
N MET A 128 11.42 -18.75 0.06
CA MET A 128 12.46 -19.76 -0.12
C MET A 128 12.59 -20.23 -1.59
N ALA A 129 11.47 -20.35 -2.30
CA ALA A 129 11.47 -20.65 -3.73
C ALA A 129 12.15 -19.54 -4.55
N SER A 130 11.90 -18.28 -4.20
CA SER A 130 12.53 -17.12 -4.85
C SER A 130 14.05 -17.12 -4.65
N PHE A 131 14.52 -17.42 -3.43
CA PHE A 131 15.95 -17.59 -3.16
C PHE A 131 16.56 -18.76 -3.93
N TYR A 132 15.86 -19.90 -4.00
CA TYR A 132 16.31 -21.05 -4.79
C TYR A 132 16.49 -20.68 -6.26
N ILE A 133 15.51 -20.01 -6.87
CA ILE A 133 15.58 -19.57 -8.27
C ILE A 133 16.73 -18.58 -8.46
N GLY A 134 16.87 -17.60 -7.56
CA GLY A 134 17.95 -16.62 -7.61
C GLY A 134 19.35 -17.25 -7.54
N PHE A 135 19.58 -18.14 -6.57
CA PHE A 135 20.87 -18.83 -6.44
C PHE A 135 21.10 -19.88 -7.53
N SER A 136 20.05 -20.52 -8.04
CA SER A 136 20.17 -21.48 -9.14
C SER A 136 20.51 -20.82 -10.48
N LEU A 137 20.11 -19.55 -10.67
CA LEU A 137 20.42 -18.78 -11.88
C LEU A 137 21.70 -17.96 -11.76
N SER A 138 22.16 -17.65 -10.54
CA SER A 138 23.42 -16.94 -10.31
C SER A 138 24.61 -17.89 -10.29
N ALA A 139 25.77 -17.44 -10.76
CA ALA A 139 27.05 -18.16 -10.59
C ALA A 139 27.64 -18.00 -9.17
N GLN A 140 26.89 -17.42 -8.22
CA GLN A 140 27.32 -17.24 -6.84
C GLN A 140 27.00 -18.49 -6.02
N ASN A 141 27.98 -18.98 -5.27
CA ASN A 141 27.75 -20.05 -4.29
C ASN A 141 26.98 -19.49 -3.10
N SER A 142 25.77 -20.00 -2.87
CA SER A 142 25.05 -19.78 -1.62
C SER A 142 25.82 -20.45 -0.47
N GLY A 143 25.88 -19.79 0.70
CA GLY A 143 26.46 -20.37 1.92
C GLY A 143 25.71 -21.61 2.44
N ILE A 144 24.53 -21.88 1.89
CA ILE A 144 23.69 -23.04 2.17
C ILE A 144 23.47 -23.82 0.87
N PRO A 145 23.56 -25.16 0.84
CA PRO A 145 23.32 -25.95 -0.37
C PRO A 145 21.94 -25.66 -1.00
N PRO A 146 21.84 -25.52 -2.34
CA PRO A 146 20.58 -25.25 -3.03
C PRO A 146 19.45 -26.24 -2.70
N GLY A 147 19.79 -27.51 -2.46
CA GLY A 147 18.82 -28.54 -2.06
C GLY A 147 18.11 -28.23 -0.74
N THR A 148 18.74 -27.51 0.18
CA THR A 148 18.12 -27.11 1.45
C THR A 148 16.96 -26.15 1.24
N TYR A 149 17.07 -25.22 0.28
CA TYR A 149 15.98 -24.30 -0.05
C TYR A 149 14.78 -25.05 -0.62
N VAL A 150 15.01 -26.08 -1.45
CA VAL A 150 13.93 -26.93 -1.98
C VAL A 150 13.22 -27.67 -0.85
N VAL A 151 13.97 -28.29 0.07
CA VAL A 151 13.40 -29.01 1.22
C VAL A 151 12.59 -28.06 2.11
N LEU A 152 13.12 -26.87 2.42
CA LEU A 152 12.39 -25.87 3.20
C LEU A 152 11.15 -25.36 2.49
N THR A 153 11.22 -25.14 1.17
CA THR A 153 10.08 -24.71 0.34
C THR A 153 8.97 -25.74 0.36
N VAL A 154 9.28 -27.01 0.07
CA VAL A 154 8.30 -28.10 0.03
C VAL A 154 7.76 -28.40 1.43
N GLY A 155 8.62 -28.45 2.44
CA GLY A 155 8.23 -28.71 3.82
C GLY A 155 7.31 -27.63 4.39
N SER A 156 7.65 -26.36 4.17
CA SER A 156 6.79 -25.24 4.59
C SER A 156 5.47 -25.21 3.83
N LEU A 157 5.47 -25.51 2.52
CA LEU A 157 4.23 -25.58 1.73
C LEU A 157 3.30 -26.67 2.26
N ILE A 158 3.80 -27.90 2.42
CA ILE A 158 3.01 -29.03 2.90
C ILE A 158 2.49 -28.76 4.30
N THR A 159 3.35 -28.30 5.21
CA THR A 159 2.96 -27.97 6.59
C THR A 159 1.92 -26.86 6.61
N GLY A 160 2.06 -25.86 5.73
CA GLY A 160 1.08 -24.78 5.58
C GLY A 160 -0.29 -25.29 5.15
N VAL A 161 -0.33 -26.17 4.14
CA VAL A 161 -1.59 -26.81 3.68
C VAL A 161 -2.24 -27.62 4.81
N PHE A 162 -1.48 -28.42 5.55
CA PHE A 162 -2.01 -29.19 6.68
C PHE A 162 -2.51 -28.29 7.81
N ALA A 163 -1.76 -27.24 8.17
CA ALA A 163 -2.18 -26.28 9.17
C ALA A 163 -3.49 -25.61 8.76
N THR A 164 -3.61 -25.12 7.52
CA THR A 164 -4.86 -24.53 7.03
C THR A 164 -5.99 -25.55 7.01
N ALA A 165 -5.76 -26.81 6.63
CA ALA A 165 -6.79 -27.85 6.64
C ALA A 165 -7.29 -28.19 8.06
N MET A 166 -6.42 -28.12 9.08
CA MET A 166 -6.83 -28.30 10.47
C MET A 166 -7.84 -27.26 10.94
N SER A 167 -7.81 -26.04 10.39
CA SER A 167 -8.80 -25.01 10.72
C SER A 167 -10.23 -25.47 10.38
N TRP A 168 -10.41 -26.14 9.24
CA TRP A 168 -11.70 -26.64 8.80
C TRP A 168 -12.17 -27.81 9.67
N ILE A 169 -11.26 -28.73 9.99
CA ILE A 169 -11.53 -29.86 10.88
C ILE A 169 -11.93 -29.36 12.28
N GLN A 170 -11.23 -28.36 12.80
CA GLN A 170 -11.53 -27.80 14.12
C GLN A 170 -12.85 -27.01 14.13
N ALA A 171 -13.13 -26.23 13.09
CA ALA A 171 -14.40 -25.54 12.94
C ALA A 171 -15.58 -26.52 12.84
N TYR A 172 -15.40 -27.64 12.11
CA TYR A 172 -16.38 -28.72 12.02
C TYR A 172 -16.59 -29.40 13.38
N THR A 173 -15.51 -29.78 14.07
CA THR A 173 -15.60 -30.39 15.41
C THR A 173 -16.33 -29.48 16.39
N ASN A 174 -16.01 -28.18 16.41
CA ASN A 174 -16.60 -27.23 17.35
C ASN A 174 -18.07 -26.92 17.05
N SER A 175 -18.52 -27.00 15.80
CA SER A 175 -19.90 -26.70 15.41
C SER A 175 -20.82 -27.92 15.33
N VAL A 176 -20.27 -29.11 15.06
CA VAL A 176 -21.06 -30.32 14.78
C VAL A 176 -20.95 -31.35 15.89
N ILE A 177 -19.75 -31.52 16.46
CA ILE A 177 -19.46 -32.58 17.43
C ILE A 177 -19.63 -32.04 18.85
N TRP A 178 -19.01 -30.89 19.16
CA TRP A 178 -19.03 -30.30 20.50
C TRP A 178 -20.45 -30.00 21.03
N PRO A 179 -21.39 -29.45 20.23
CA PRO A 179 -22.75 -29.18 20.72
C PRO A 179 -23.62 -30.42 20.88
N ARG A 180 -23.16 -31.59 20.40
CA ARG A 180 -23.88 -32.88 20.48
C ARG A 180 -23.28 -33.84 21.49
N LEU A 181 -22.15 -33.48 22.09
CA LEU A 181 -21.58 -34.25 23.19
C LEU A 181 -22.37 -33.95 24.47
N PRO A 182 -22.83 -34.97 25.21
CA PRO A 182 -23.42 -34.77 26.52
C PRO A 182 -22.42 -34.07 27.45
N SER A 183 -22.88 -33.03 28.13
CA SER A 183 -22.13 -32.33 29.19
C SER A 183 -21.63 -33.28 30.28
N ASP A 184 -22.39 -34.35 30.49
CA ASP A 184 -22.24 -35.32 31.57
C ASP A 184 -21.02 -36.25 31.37
N ILE A 185 -20.35 -36.21 30.21
CA ILE A 185 -19.12 -36.98 29.94
C ILE A 185 -17.87 -36.23 30.47
N PHE A 186 -17.97 -34.91 30.64
CA PHE A 186 -16.86 -34.06 31.10
C PHE A 186 -17.06 -33.53 32.53
N GLU A 187 -18.21 -33.83 33.13
CA GLU A 187 -18.42 -33.69 34.57
C GLU A 187 -17.68 -34.85 35.25
N ASN A 188 -16.39 -34.61 35.54
CA ASN A 188 -15.73 -35.41 36.56
C ASN A 188 -16.45 -35.15 37.88
N ASP A 189 -16.99 -36.20 38.50
CA ASP A 189 -17.15 -36.23 39.95
C ASP A 189 -15.75 -36.14 40.58
N ASP A 190 -15.27 -34.91 40.80
CA ASP A 190 -14.35 -34.47 41.89
C ASP A 190 -14.02 -32.97 41.80
#